data_AF-A0A5C8HKV9-F1
#
_entry.id   AF-A0A5C8HKV9-F1
#
_cell.length_a   1.000
_cell.length_b   1.000
_cell.length_c   1.000
_cell.angle_alpha   90.00
_cell.angle_beta   90.00
_cell.angle_gamma   90.00
#
_symmetry.space_group_name_H-M   'P 1'
#
loop_
_entity.id
_entity.type
_entity.pdbx_description
1 polymer ?
#
loop_
_entity_poly.entity_id
_entity_poly.type
_entity_poly.pdbx_seq_one_letter_code
_entity_poly.pdbx_strand_id
1 'polypeptide(L)'
;MHWQSDVSVADWISPRLSDDWSRDFTMHMAVPRGFDAYARIFHPATRRTVPGGVVPSADDIARMPHDEAMRVLEQFVTARVTWAETAETFGTTMHALAQWHAVTGATEPYGADGRVNGAEYQGGEEGFLEPELLTAVVQTAVEHTTTPRAGFAAVWEGWGDLVGSMRQIGQRAARFGDDGAMIGDIETTPHESFLARIRKSMMNNPFGKETWHPGILSDDISRGPRLSLPNRDYVLFAMSPGVFMYPTWQESVLWQHPDHTAFTHGPALLWPEDRAWVIVSEIDWDSTVVGGSEELISALLNDDRLEAWRLPAESLLTADADEING
;
A
#
# COMPACT_ATOMS: atom_id res chain seq x y z
N MET A 1 8.52 3.68 21.09
CA MET A 1 8.23 2.56 20.17
C MET A 1 9.29 1.50 20.39
N HIS A 2 8.90 0.22 20.38
CA HIS A 2 9.82 -0.92 20.40
C HIS A 2 9.22 -2.07 19.61
N TRP A 3 10.07 -2.98 19.11
CA TRP A 3 9.61 -4.24 18.55
C TRP A 3 8.86 -5.05 19.62
N GLN A 4 7.68 -5.55 19.29
CA GLN A 4 6.85 -6.35 20.17
C GLN A 4 6.98 -7.82 19.80
N SER A 5 7.64 -8.60 20.66
CA SER A 5 7.84 -10.03 20.47
C SER A 5 6.68 -10.87 21.02
N ASP A 6 5.94 -10.35 22.00
CA ASP A 6 4.71 -10.97 22.49
C ASP A 6 3.54 -10.58 21.59
N VAL A 7 3.27 -11.41 20.58
CA VAL A 7 2.22 -11.20 19.59
C VAL A 7 0.81 -11.47 20.15
N SER A 8 0.69 -12.03 21.36
CA SER A 8 -0.62 -12.34 21.98
C SER A 8 -1.46 -11.09 22.26
N VAL A 9 -0.85 -9.90 22.29
CA VAL A 9 -1.56 -8.61 22.35
C VAL A 9 -2.55 -8.42 21.20
N ALA A 10 -2.35 -9.14 20.08
CA ALA A 10 -3.17 -9.13 18.88
C ALA A 10 -4.12 -10.35 18.77
N ASP A 11 -4.19 -11.25 19.76
CA ASP A 11 -5.04 -12.47 19.72
C ASP A 11 -6.53 -12.19 19.53
N TRP A 12 -6.96 -10.96 19.78
CA TRP A 12 -8.34 -10.52 19.56
C TRP A 12 -8.70 -10.37 18.07
N ILE A 13 -7.70 -10.26 17.18
CA ILE A 13 -7.90 -10.01 15.74
C ILE A 13 -8.40 -11.27 15.04
N SER A 14 -7.65 -12.38 15.14
CA SER A 14 -7.93 -13.60 14.38
C SER A 14 -9.37 -14.12 14.54
N PRO A 15 -9.97 -14.17 15.74
CA PRO A 15 -11.37 -14.59 15.91
C PRO A 15 -12.42 -13.65 15.29
N ARG A 16 -12.01 -12.45 14.86
CA ARG A 16 -12.85 -11.44 14.23
C ARG A 16 -12.63 -11.34 12.73
N LEU A 17 -11.70 -12.12 12.17
CA LEU A 17 -11.51 -12.25 10.73
C LEU A 17 -12.31 -13.45 10.20
N SER A 18 -12.62 -13.42 8.91
CA SER A 18 -13.22 -14.57 8.22
C SER A 18 -12.18 -15.68 8.05
N ASP A 19 -12.59 -16.91 8.36
CA ASP A 19 -11.80 -18.14 8.21
C ASP A 19 -12.15 -18.95 6.96
N ASP A 20 -13.30 -18.66 6.34
CA ASP A 20 -13.86 -19.38 5.21
C ASP A 20 -13.55 -18.69 3.87
N TRP A 21 -12.70 -19.33 3.06
CA TRP A 21 -12.36 -18.92 1.70
C TRP A 21 -13.37 -19.41 0.65
N SER A 22 -14.40 -20.16 1.07
CA SER A 22 -15.37 -20.79 0.16
C SER A 22 -16.65 -19.99 -0.04
N ARG A 23 -16.97 -19.05 0.86
CA ARG A 23 -18.14 -18.15 0.79
C ARG A 23 -17.81 -16.80 1.44
N ASP A 24 -17.91 -15.75 0.65
CA ASP A 24 -17.90 -14.34 1.04
C ASP A 24 -16.50 -13.74 1.34
N PHE A 25 -15.74 -13.43 0.27
CA PHE A 25 -14.54 -12.58 0.25
C PHE A 25 -14.86 -11.12 0.63
N THR A 26 -15.42 -10.95 1.83
CA THR A 26 -15.68 -9.62 2.40
C THR A 26 -14.36 -9.00 2.87
N MET A 27 -14.38 -7.69 3.13
CA MET A 27 -13.26 -6.98 3.76
C MET A 27 -12.79 -7.65 5.07
N HIS A 28 -13.62 -8.47 5.71
CA HIS A 28 -13.30 -9.17 6.93
C HIS A 28 -12.27 -10.29 6.79
N MET A 29 -11.76 -10.56 5.59
CA MET A 29 -10.51 -11.32 5.41
C MET A 29 -9.30 -10.63 6.07
N ALA A 30 -9.30 -9.30 6.17
CA ALA A 30 -8.23 -8.49 6.76
C ALA A 30 -8.71 -7.54 7.86
N VAL A 31 -9.97 -7.09 7.79
CA VAL A 31 -10.54 -6.10 8.71
C VAL A 31 -11.29 -6.80 9.85
N PRO A 32 -10.92 -6.62 11.13
CA PRO A 32 -11.65 -7.25 12.23
C PRO A 32 -13.12 -6.79 12.32
N ARG A 33 -14.02 -7.76 12.53
CA ARG A 33 -15.44 -7.55 12.89
C ARG A 33 -15.61 -6.89 14.27
N GLY A 34 -16.83 -6.40 14.53
CA GLY A 34 -17.27 -5.99 15.87
C GLY A 34 -16.98 -4.54 16.24
N PHE A 35 -16.74 -3.68 15.25
CA PHE A 35 -16.83 -2.23 15.41
C PHE A 35 -18.24 -1.76 15.04
N ASP A 36 -18.65 -0.59 15.54
CA ASP A 36 -20.00 -0.06 15.31
C ASP A 36 -20.19 0.35 13.84
N ALA A 37 -19.14 0.88 13.20
CA ALA A 37 -19.16 1.31 11.81
C ALA A 37 -17.78 1.17 11.14
N TYR A 38 -17.80 1.27 9.81
CA TYR A 38 -16.60 1.23 8.96
C TYR A 38 -16.60 2.33 7.90
N ALA A 39 -15.41 2.82 7.56
CA ALA A 39 -15.16 3.71 6.43
C ALA A 39 -14.12 3.08 5.49
N ARG A 40 -14.33 3.23 4.19
CA ARG A 40 -13.30 3.03 3.15
C ARG A 40 -12.74 4.39 2.77
N ILE A 41 -11.42 4.53 2.83
CA ILE A 41 -10.68 5.71 2.42
C ILE A 41 -9.92 5.33 1.16
N PHE A 42 -10.28 5.94 0.04
CA PHE A 42 -9.68 5.64 -1.25
C PHE A 42 -8.27 6.24 -1.33
N HIS A 43 -7.31 5.46 -1.80
CA HIS A 43 -5.98 5.97 -2.06
C HIS A 43 -6.03 6.88 -3.30
N PRO A 44 -5.30 8.00 -3.29
CA PRO A 44 -5.38 8.95 -4.38
C PRO A 44 -4.91 8.33 -5.69
N ALA A 45 -5.70 8.53 -6.73
CA ALA A 45 -5.29 8.19 -8.08
C ALA A 45 -4.34 9.26 -8.63
N THR A 46 -3.66 8.91 -9.72
CA THR A 46 -2.82 9.87 -10.45
C THR A 46 -3.28 10.00 -11.89
N ARG A 47 -3.15 11.21 -12.43
CA ARG A 47 -3.35 11.51 -13.84
C ARG A 47 -2.03 11.93 -14.45
N ARG A 48 -1.60 11.20 -15.47
CA ARG A 48 -0.41 11.45 -16.26
C ARG A 48 -0.77 12.10 -17.59
N THR A 49 -0.01 13.11 -17.98
CA THR A 49 -0.17 13.83 -19.25
C THR A 49 1.18 14.13 -19.88
N VAL A 50 1.20 14.39 -21.20
CA VAL A 50 2.36 14.91 -21.93
C VAL A 50 2.00 16.20 -22.66
N PRO A 51 2.88 17.22 -22.67
CA PRO A 51 2.60 18.49 -23.35
C PRO A 51 2.26 18.30 -24.84
N GLY A 52 1.03 18.65 -25.22
CA GLY A 52 0.58 18.66 -26.62
C GLY A 52 0.43 17.29 -27.28
N GLY A 53 0.40 16.20 -26.50
CA GLY A 53 0.39 14.83 -27.04
C GLY A 53 -0.54 13.89 -26.28
N VAL A 54 -0.37 12.60 -26.59
CA VAL A 54 -1.04 11.47 -25.97
C VAL A 54 0.01 10.72 -25.16
N VAL A 55 -0.30 10.38 -23.91
CA VAL A 55 0.59 9.52 -23.10
C VAL A 55 0.71 8.18 -23.82
N PRO A 56 1.92 7.72 -24.21
CA PRO A 56 2.09 6.42 -24.86
C PRO A 56 1.75 5.27 -23.91
N SER A 57 1.39 4.09 -24.44
CA SER A 57 1.25 2.87 -23.64
C SER A 57 2.61 2.36 -23.17
N ALA A 58 2.64 1.55 -22.10
CA ALA A 58 3.86 0.84 -21.69
C ALA A 58 4.47 0.03 -22.84
N ASP A 59 3.62 -0.60 -23.66
CA ASP A 59 4.00 -1.31 -24.89
C ASP A 59 4.63 -0.41 -25.95
N ASP A 60 4.09 0.80 -26.14
CA ASP A 60 4.65 1.78 -27.06
C ASP A 60 6.02 2.24 -26.57
N ILE A 61 6.15 2.57 -25.28
CA ILE A 61 7.42 2.94 -24.63
C ILE A 61 8.45 1.82 -24.78
N ALA A 62 8.06 0.56 -24.57
CA ALA A 62 8.94 -0.60 -24.67
C ALA A 62 9.46 -0.84 -26.10
N ARG A 63 8.75 -0.36 -27.12
CA ARG A 63 9.16 -0.45 -28.53
C ARG A 63 10.05 0.72 -28.97
N MET A 64 10.11 1.80 -28.19
CA MET A 64 10.95 2.97 -28.50
C MET A 64 12.43 2.67 -28.26
N PRO A 65 13.35 3.31 -29.01
CA PRO A 65 14.75 3.42 -28.61
C PRO A 65 14.85 3.98 -27.18
N HIS A 66 15.81 3.47 -26.39
CA HIS A 66 15.92 3.82 -24.97
C HIS A 66 16.03 5.33 -24.72
N ASP A 67 16.83 6.04 -25.53
CA ASP A 67 17.01 7.48 -25.40
C ASP A 67 15.72 8.26 -25.73
N GLU A 68 14.90 7.75 -26.64
CA GLU A 68 13.59 8.31 -26.95
C GLU A 68 12.59 8.04 -25.84
N ALA A 69 12.53 6.80 -25.34
CA ALA A 69 11.70 6.43 -24.18
C ALA A 69 12.00 7.33 -22.98
N MET A 70 13.28 7.50 -22.62
CA MET A 70 13.67 8.36 -21.50
C MET A 70 13.25 9.83 -21.71
N ARG A 71 13.42 10.38 -22.92
CA ARG A 71 12.96 11.75 -23.24
C ARG A 71 11.45 11.92 -23.10
N VAL A 72 10.67 10.88 -23.38
CA VAL A 72 9.21 10.92 -23.22
C VAL A 72 8.82 10.80 -21.75
N LEU A 73 9.42 9.87 -21.01
CA LEU A 73 9.19 9.70 -19.57
C LEU A 73 9.51 10.98 -18.79
N GLU A 74 10.59 11.68 -19.15
CA GLU A 74 10.97 12.97 -18.54
C GLU A 74 9.96 14.11 -18.79
N GLN A 75 9.07 13.97 -19.78
CA GLN A 75 8.02 14.94 -20.10
C GLN A 75 6.69 14.65 -19.40
N PHE A 76 6.59 13.53 -18.68
CA PHE A 76 5.37 13.19 -17.96
C PHE A 76 5.08 14.22 -16.88
N VAL A 77 3.87 14.77 -16.94
CA VAL A 77 3.32 15.63 -15.90
C VAL A 77 2.28 14.80 -15.17
N THR A 78 2.62 14.39 -13.95
CA THR A 78 1.76 13.64 -13.04
C THR A 78 1.08 14.61 -12.07
N ALA A 79 -0.24 14.48 -11.93
CA ALA A 79 -1.03 15.21 -10.96
C ALA A 79 -1.87 14.22 -10.15
N ARG A 80 -2.02 14.46 -8.84
CA ARG A 80 -2.96 13.73 -8.00
C ARG A 80 -4.40 14.09 -8.39
N VAL A 81 -5.27 13.09 -8.43
CA VAL A 81 -6.71 13.23 -8.68
C VAL A 81 -7.48 12.33 -7.71
N THR A 82 -8.73 12.68 -7.45
CA THR A 82 -9.66 11.84 -6.68
C THR A 82 -10.29 10.77 -7.57
N TRP A 83 -10.85 9.73 -6.96
CA TRP A 83 -11.67 8.76 -7.65
C TRP A 83 -12.95 9.40 -8.19
N ALA A 84 -13.56 10.33 -7.45
CA ALA A 84 -14.72 11.09 -7.90
C ALA A 84 -14.43 11.91 -9.18
N GLU A 85 -13.31 12.63 -9.22
CA GLU A 85 -12.88 13.37 -10.43
C GLU A 85 -12.60 12.43 -11.60
N THR A 86 -12.03 11.25 -11.30
CA THR A 86 -11.82 10.20 -12.32
C THR A 86 -13.15 9.70 -12.84
N ALA A 87 -14.08 9.30 -11.97
CA ALA A 87 -15.40 8.81 -12.35
C ALA A 87 -16.17 9.84 -13.19
N GLU A 88 -16.13 11.12 -12.83
CA GLU A 88 -16.69 12.19 -13.65
C GLU A 88 -16.07 12.25 -15.05
N THR A 89 -14.74 12.11 -15.14
CA THR A 89 -14.02 12.14 -16.43
C THR A 89 -14.41 10.95 -17.31
N PHE A 90 -14.57 9.76 -16.73
CA PHE A 90 -14.91 8.53 -17.45
C PHE A 90 -16.43 8.35 -17.64
N GLY A 91 -17.25 9.21 -17.03
CA GLY A 91 -18.72 9.10 -17.07
C GLY A 91 -19.28 7.93 -16.26
N THR A 92 -18.53 7.46 -15.26
CA THR A 92 -18.91 6.42 -14.30
C THR A 92 -19.35 7.05 -12.97
N THR A 93 -19.76 6.22 -12.01
CA THR A 93 -20.28 6.68 -10.71
C THR A 93 -19.31 6.32 -9.60
N MET A 94 -18.97 7.28 -8.75
CA MET A 94 -18.22 7.03 -7.52
C MET A 94 -19.14 6.58 -6.38
N HIS A 95 -18.74 5.54 -5.65
CA HIS A 95 -19.43 5.00 -4.47
C HIS A 95 -18.49 4.15 -3.60
N ALA A 96 -18.95 3.71 -2.42
CA ALA A 96 -18.14 2.97 -1.44
C ALA A 96 -17.51 1.67 -1.96
N LEU A 97 -18.12 1.02 -2.96
CA LEU A 97 -17.67 -0.26 -3.53
C LEU A 97 -17.00 -0.09 -4.89
N ALA A 98 -16.79 1.15 -5.33
CA ALA A 98 -16.18 1.41 -6.63
C ALA A 98 -14.84 0.68 -6.74
N GLN A 99 -14.60 0.06 -7.90
CA GLN A 99 -13.33 -0.62 -8.21
C GLN A 99 -12.63 0.12 -9.34
N TRP A 100 -11.31 0.30 -9.25
CA TRP A 100 -10.58 1.20 -10.14
C TRP A 100 -10.77 0.85 -11.63
N HIS A 101 -10.66 -0.43 -11.97
CA HIS A 101 -10.85 -0.90 -13.35
C HIS A 101 -12.27 -0.65 -13.85
N ALA A 102 -13.30 -0.80 -13.01
CA ALA A 102 -14.70 -0.55 -13.39
C ALA A 102 -14.95 0.95 -13.58
N VAL A 103 -14.40 1.80 -12.70
CA VAL A 103 -14.45 3.27 -12.83
C VAL A 103 -13.82 3.75 -14.12
N THR A 104 -12.71 3.14 -14.55
CA THR A 104 -11.96 3.54 -15.75
C THR A 104 -12.33 2.76 -17.02
N GLY A 105 -13.16 1.72 -16.90
CA GLY A 105 -13.47 0.79 -17.98
C GLY A 105 -12.26 -0.04 -18.45
N ALA A 106 -11.26 -0.22 -17.60
CA ALA A 106 -10.10 -1.05 -17.90
C ALA A 106 -10.48 -2.53 -17.98
N THR A 107 -9.86 -3.26 -18.92
CA THR A 107 -10.20 -4.67 -19.18
C THR A 107 -9.59 -5.64 -18.18
N GLU A 108 -8.47 -5.27 -17.57
CA GLU A 108 -7.80 -6.06 -16.54
C GLU A 108 -8.16 -5.48 -15.16
N PRO A 109 -8.50 -6.32 -14.17
CA PRO A 109 -8.96 -5.84 -12.88
C PRO A 109 -7.85 -5.29 -11.99
N TYR A 110 -6.59 -5.64 -12.26
CA TYR A 110 -5.42 -5.30 -11.45
C TYR A 110 -4.33 -4.64 -12.29
N GLY A 111 -3.71 -3.59 -11.76
CA GLY A 111 -2.60 -2.87 -12.42
C GLY A 111 -2.94 -2.26 -13.77
N ALA A 112 -4.23 -1.99 -14.03
CA ALA A 112 -4.69 -1.50 -15.31
C ALA A 112 -4.98 0.00 -15.29
N ASP A 113 -4.33 0.72 -16.21
CA ASP A 113 -4.48 2.16 -16.33
C ASP A 113 -5.68 2.55 -17.20
N GLY A 114 -6.45 3.51 -16.72
CA GLY A 114 -7.53 4.15 -17.46
C GLY A 114 -7.00 5.16 -18.45
N ARG A 115 -7.54 5.22 -19.67
CA ARG A 115 -7.09 6.18 -20.69
C ARG A 115 -8.24 6.91 -21.34
N VAL A 116 -8.22 8.24 -21.28
CA VAL A 116 -9.25 9.10 -21.86
C VAL A 116 -8.65 10.45 -22.25
N ASN A 117 -9.06 10.99 -23.40
CA ASN A 117 -8.62 12.30 -23.91
C ASN A 117 -7.09 12.50 -23.98
N GLY A 118 -6.34 11.42 -24.22
CA GLY A 118 -4.88 11.46 -24.33
C GLY A 118 -4.12 11.47 -23.00
N ALA A 119 -4.84 11.51 -21.87
CA ALA A 119 -4.30 11.31 -20.54
C ALA A 119 -4.40 9.84 -20.12
N GLU A 120 -3.53 9.46 -19.20
CA GLU A 120 -3.57 8.17 -18.50
C GLU A 120 -3.88 8.40 -17.03
N TYR A 121 -4.66 7.51 -16.44
CA TYR A 121 -5.09 7.52 -15.06
C TYR A 121 -4.65 6.21 -14.42
N GLN A 122 -3.93 6.30 -13.31
CA GLN A 122 -3.45 5.16 -12.55
C GLN A 122 -4.15 5.13 -11.19
N GLY A 123 -4.45 3.93 -10.70
CA GLY A 123 -5.10 3.73 -9.41
C GLY A 123 -4.24 4.22 -8.26
N GLY A 124 -4.83 4.27 -7.06
CA GLY A 124 -4.05 4.56 -5.86
C GLY A 124 -3.10 3.41 -5.51
N GLU A 125 -1.96 3.73 -4.90
CA GLU A 125 -0.94 2.73 -4.50
C GLU A 125 -1.57 1.66 -3.60
N GLU A 126 -1.52 0.39 -4.01
CA GLU A 126 -2.08 -0.71 -3.22
C GLU A 126 -1.30 -0.90 -1.90
N GLY A 127 -2.00 -1.15 -0.79
CA GLY A 127 -1.35 -1.42 0.50
C GLY A 127 -0.72 -0.24 1.21
N PHE A 128 -0.75 0.96 0.62
CA PHE A 128 -0.04 2.11 1.16
C PHE A 128 -0.88 3.39 1.07
N LEU A 129 -1.39 3.84 2.22
CA LEU A 129 -1.99 5.17 2.35
C LEU A 129 -0.88 6.23 2.48
N GLU A 130 -0.90 7.22 1.60
CA GLU A 130 0.07 8.32 1.61
C GLU A 130 0.25 8.95 3.02
N PRO A 131 1.47 9.36 3.41
CA PRO A 131 1.78 9.81 4.77
C PRO A 131 0.87 10.93 5.30
N GLU A 132 0.52 11.89 4.46
CA GLU A 132 -0.37 13.01 4.78
C GLU A 132 -1.79 12.55 5.07
N LEU A 133 -2.27 11.52 4.37
CA LEU A 133 -3.62 10.98 4.56
C LEU A 133 -3.68 10.05 5.76
N LEU A 134 -2.68 9.19 5.95
CA LEU A 134 -2.57 8.43 7.20
C LEU A 134 -2.51 9.38 8.41
N THR A 135 -1.82 10.51 8.26
CA THR A 135 -1.80 11.57 9.27
C THR A 135 -3.19 12.13 9.55
N ALA A 136 -3.96 12.47 8.52
CA ALA A 136 -5.32 12.96 8.68
C ALA A 136 -6.23 11.95 9.40
N VAL A 137 -6.15 10.67 9.02
CA VAL A 137 -6.91 9.59 9.65
C VAL A 137 -6.54 9.44 11.13
N VAL A 138 -5.25 9.38 11.44
CA VAL A 138 -4.78 9.14 12.81
C VAL A 138 -5.06 10.34 13.70
N GLN A 139 -4.93 11.58 13.20
CA GLN A 139 -5.31 12.79 13.94
C GLN A 139 -6.75 12.72 14.44
N THR A 140 -7.67 12.24 13.61
CA THR A 140 -9.06 12.02 14.00
C THR A 140 -9.17 10.81 14.94
N ALA A 141 -8.58 9.66 14.59
CA ALA A 141 -8.72 8.42 15.37
C ALA A 141 -8.20 8.52 16.81
N VAL A 142 -7.11 9.27 17.06
CA VAL A 142 -6.59 9.41 18.43
C VAL A 142 -7.53 10.15 19.39
N GLU A 143 -8.49 10.92 18.88
CA GLU A 143 -9.51 11.57 19.71
C GLU A 143 -10.59 10.59 20.18
N HIS A 144 -10.67 9.42 19.55
CA HIS A 144 -11.68 8.37 19.81
C HIS A 144 -11.09 7.14 20.50
N THR A 145 -10.08 7.32 21.35
CA THR A 145 -9.49 6.27 22.20
C THR A 145 -9.15 6.80 23.58
N THR A 146 -9.24 5.94 24.59
CA THR A 146 -8.77 6.21 25.95
C THR A 146 -7.27 6.00 26.11
N THR A 147 -6.60 5.36 25.13
CA THR A 147 -5.17 5.04 25.13
C THR A 147 -4.43 5.66 23.93
N PRO A 148 -4.47 6.99 23.69
CA PRO A 148 -3.86 7.60 22.50
C PRO A 148 -2.32 7.51 22.44
N ARG A 149 -1.68 7.13 23.56
CA ARG A 149 -0.22 6.98 23.67
C ARG A 149 0.25 5.52 23.74
N ALA A 150 -0.67 4.56 23.70
CA ALA A 150 -0.37 3.14 23.77
C ALA A 150 -1.17 2.41 22.70
N GLY A 151 -0.47 1.66 21.85
CA GLY A 151 -1.05 0.99 20.71
C GLY A 151 0.00 0.18 19.97
N PHE A 152 -0.38 -0.29 18.80
CA PHE A 152 0.42 -1.23 18.04
C PHE A 152 0.32 -0.93 16.55
N ALA A 153 1.46 -1.09 15.86
CA ALA A 153 1.54 -1.07 14.42
C ALA A 153 2.09 -2.41 13.93
N ALA A 154 1.42 -3.03 12.96
CA ALA A 154 1.89 -4.23 12.29
C ALA A 154 2.30 -3.87 10.85
N VAL A 155 3.52 -4.26 10.48
CA VAL A 155 4.09 -4.02 9.15
C VAL A 155 4.24 -5.37 8.46
N TRP A 156 3.71 -5.48 7.23
CA TRP A 156 3.71 -6.74 6.50
C TRP A 156 5.14 -7.19 6.18
N GLU A 157 5.47 -8.44 6.48
CA GLU A 157 6.84 -8.93 6.30
C GLU A 157 7.23 -9.16 4.84
N GLY A 158 6.24 -9.27 3.94
CA GLY A 158 6.47 -9.53 2.52
C GLY A 158 7.08 -8.37 1.75
N TRP A 159 7.19 -7.19 2.36
CA TRP A 159 8.00 -6.10 1.86
C TRP A 159 9.45 -6.56 1.72
N GLY A 160 9.92 -6.71 0.48
CA GLY A 160 11.16 -7.40 0.17
C GLY A 160 12.42 -6.81 0.79
N ASP A 161 12.41 -5.58 1.27
CA ASP A 161 13.52 -4.92 1.96
C ASP A 161 13.40 -4.91 3.49
N LEU A 162 12.22 -5.20 4.04
CA LEU A 162 11.91 -5.00 5.46
C LEU A 162 12.69 -5.95 6.37
N VAL A 163 12.68 -7.25 6.04
CA VAL A 163 13.32 -8.30 6.84
C VAL A 163 14.49 -8.93 6.11
N GLY A 164 15.49 -9.37 6.88
CA GLY A 164 16.58 -10.15 6.33
C GLY A 164 16.07 -11.46 5.71
N SER A 165 16.64 -11.84 4.58
CA SER A 165 16.24 -13.03 3.82
C SER A 165 17.46 -13.73 3.21
N MET A 166 17.33 -15.03 2.98
CA MET A 166 18.31 -15.82 2.23
C MET A 166 18.13 -15.52 0.74
N ARG A 167 19.19 -15.06 0.05
CA ARG A 167 19.14 -14.78 -1.39
C ARG A 167 20.38 -15.27 -2.11
N GLN A 168 20.23 -15.53 -3.39
CA GLN A 168 21.38 -15.71 -4.28
C GLN A 168 22.03 -14.35 -4.61
N ILE A 169 23.35 -14.36 -4.72
CA ILE A 169 24.18 -13.18 -5.06
C ILE A 169 23.68 -12.57 -6.38
N GLY A 170 23.02 -11.41 -6.29
CA GLY A 170 22.51 -10.64 -7.44
C GLY A 170 21.04 -10.26 -7.37
N GLN A 171 20.25 -10.81 -6.44
CA GLN A 171 18.86 -10.40 -6.20
C GLN A 171 18.80 -9.34 -5.08
N ARG A 172 18.88 -8.06 -5.45
CA ARG A 172 18.49 -6.97 -4.52
C ARG A 172 16.97 -6.84 -4.48
N ALA A 173 16.42 -6.46 -3.33
CA ALA A 173 15.01 -6.12 -3.19
C ALA A 173 14.78 -4.86 -4.01
N ALA A 174 14.02 -4.97 -5.09
CA ALA A 174 13.52 -3.81 -5.79
C ALA A 174 12.12 -3.54 -5.24
N ARG A 175 11.87 -2.28 -4.88
CA ARG A 175 10.51 -1.76 -4.96
C ARG A 175 10.19 -1.69 -6.45
N PHE A 176 9.18 -2.43 -6.89
CA PHE A 176 8.63 -2.24 -8.22
C PHE A 176 7.70 -1.03 -8.13
N GLY A 177 8.08 0.09 -8.75
CA GLY A 177 7.09 1.13 -9.03
C GLY A 177 6.15 0.63 -10.13
N ASP A 178 4.94 1.18 -10.16
CA ASP A 178 3.87 0.83 -11.13
C ASP A 178 4.32 0.97 -12.59
N ASP A 179 5.30 1.84 -12.85
CA ASP A 179 5.91 2.06 -14.17
C ASP A 179 6.87 0.94 -14.63
N GLY A 180 6.99 -0.17 -13.89
CA GLY A 180 7.97 -1.23 -14.17
C GLY A 180 9.44 -0.77 -14.04
N ALA A 181 9.65 0.46 -13.57
CA ALA A 181 10.96 0.98 -13.24
C ALA A 181 11.45 0.29 -11.97
N MET A 182 12.59 -0.41 -12.09
CA MET A 182 13.38 -0.81 -10.93
C MET A 182 13.79 0.48 -10.21
N ILE A 183 13.18 0.77 -9.07
CA ILE A 183 13.68 1.83 -8.19
C ILE A 183 14.88 1.26 -7.43
N GLY A 184 15.98 1.10 -8.15
CA GLY A 184 17.28 0.72 -7.62
C GLY A 184 18.27 1.82 -7.91
N ASP A 185 18.98 2.28 -6.87
CA ASP A 185 20.11 3.21 -6.90
C ASP A 185 20.10 4.20 -8.09
N ILE A 186 19.36 5.30 -7.94
CA ILE A 186 19.78 6.56 -8.59
C ILE A 186 21.07 6.97 -7.89
N GLU A 187 22.18 6.32 -8.28
CA GLU A 187 23.49 6.92 -8.52
C GLU A 187 24.56 5.84 -8.84
N THR A 188 25.12 5.97 -10.05
CA THR A 188 26.46 5.52 -10.52
C THR A 188 26.69 4.22 -11.29
N THR A 189 25.71 3.34 -11.56
CA THR A 189 25.98 2.20 -12.46
C THR A 189 25.14 2.25 -13.74
N PRO A 190 25.73 2.38 -14.94
CA PRO A 190 24.98 2.27 -16.19
C PRO A 190 24.22 0.93 -16.21
N HIS A 191 22.93 0.98 -16.54
CA HIS A 191 22.00 -0.17 -16.60
C HIS A 191 22.59 -1.39 -17.35
N GLU A 192 23.36 -1.17 -18.41
CA GLU A 192 24.08 -2.23 -19.14
C GLU A 192 25.15 -2.94 -18.30
N SER A 193 25.88 -2.20 -17.45
CA SER A 193 26.90 -2.77 -16.57
C SER A 193 26.27 -3.61 -15.46
N PHE A 194 25.09 -3.21 -15.00
CA PHE A 194 24.29 -3.94 -14.01
C PHE A 194 23.73 -5.24 -14.60
N LEU A 195 23.09 -5.18 -15.78
CA LEU A 195 22.59 -6.37 -16.48
C LEU A 195 23.73 -7.31 -16.90
N ALA A 196 24.88 -6.78 -17.36
CA ALA A 196 26.06 -7.58 -17.65
C ALA A 196 26.61 -8.26 -16.38
N ARG A 197 26.56 -7.61 -15.22
CA ARG A 197 26.96 -8.17 -13.92
C ARG A 197 26.00 -9.24 -13.44
N ILE A 198 24.69 -9.07 -13.62
CA ILE A 198 23.67 -10.08 -13.33
C ILE A 198 23.85 -11.30 -14.23
N ARG A 199 23.97 -11.11 -15.54
CA ARG A 199 24.16 -12.20 -16.52
C ARG A 199 25.45 -12.96 -16.23
N LYS A 200 26.53 -12.24 -15.90
CA LYS A 200 27.81 -12.83 -15.51
C LYS A 200 27.74 -13.56 -14.16
N SER A 201 26.94 -13.07 -13.20
CA SER A 201 26.70 -13.74 -11.91
C SER A 201 25.93 -15.06 -12.10
N MET A 202 24.85 -15.04 -12.88
CA MET A 202 24.05 -16.24 -13.20
C MET A 202 24.87 -17.29 -13.98
N MET A 203 25.70 -16.85 -14.94
CA MET A 203 26.56 -17.75 -15.71
C MET A 203 27.70 -18.35 -14.88
N ASN A 204 28.23 -17.61 -13.89
CA ASN A 204 29.36 -18.08 -13.08
C ASN A 204 28.96 -18.97 -11.90
N ASN A 205 27.71 -18.91 -11.42
CA ASN A 205 27.28 -19.69 -10.27
C ASN A 205 25.79 -20.07 -10.30
N PRO A 206 25.37 -20.95 -11.22
CA PRO A 206 23.96 -21.37 -11.35
C PRO A 206 23.42 -22.16 -10.13
N PHE A 207 24.30 -22.56 -9.20
CA PHE A 207 23.97 -23.23 -7.94
C PHE A 207 24.50 -22.44 -6.72
N GLY A 208 24.54 -21.11 -6.83
CA GLY A 208 25.06 -20.26 -5.75
C GLY A 208 24.34 -20.53 -4.43
N LYS A 209 25.12 -20.82 -3.40
CA LYS A 209 24.60 -20.96 -2.03
C LYS A 209 23.90 -19.65 -1.66
N GLU A 210 22.65 -19.76 -1.23
CA GLU A 210 21.95 -18.64 -0.64
C GLU A 210 22.76 -18.08 0.52
N THR A 211 22.96 -16.78 0.53
CA THR A 211 23.62 -16.06 1.61
C THR A 211 22.59 -15.20 2.32
N TRP A 212 22.75 -15.00 3.62
CA TRP A 212 21.90 -14.09 4.38
C TRP A 212 22.14 -12.65 3.90
N HIS A 213 21.07 -11.96 3.54
CA HIS A 213 21.08 -10.53 3.25
C HIS A 213 20.27 -9.82 4.33
N PRO A 214 20.86 -8.86 5.06
CA PRO A 214 20.14 -8.05 6.04
C PRO A 214 19.02 -7.25 5.38
N GLY A 215 17.91 -7.07 6.09
CA GLY A 215 16.86 -6.12 5.73
C GLY A 215 17.03 -4.79 6.49
N ILE A 216 16.02 -3.93 6.40
CA ILE A 216 15.92 -2.70 7.19
C ILE A 216 15.92 -3.02 8.69
N LEU A 217 15.18 -4.06 9.08
CA LEU A 217 15.11 -4.52 10.46
C LEU A 217 16.32 -5.38 10.82
N SER A 218 16.75 -5.28 12.09
CA SER A 218 17.87 -6.08 12.60
C SER A 218 17.63 -7.58 12.45
N ASP A 219 18.71 -8.36 12.46
CA ASP A 219 18.64 -9.83 12.37
C ASP A 219 17.78 -10.45 13.48
N ASP A 220 17.82 -9.88 14.69
CA ASP A 220 17.01 -10.33 15.83
C ASP A 220 15.51 -10.15 15.56
N ILE A 221 15.10 -9.01 15.00
CA ILE A 221 13.70 -8.75 14.63
C ILE A 221 13.32 -9.60 13.41
N SER A 222 14.22 -9.70 12.42
CA SER A 222 14.02 -10.51 11.21
C SER A 222 13.75 -11.98 11.52
N ARG A 223 14.36 -12.53 12.59
CA ARG A 223 14.19 -13.92 13.05
C ARG A 223 13.17 -14.07 14.18
N GLY A 224 12.60 -12.97 14.65
CA GLY A 224 11.69 -12.95 15.78
C GLY A 224 10.27 -13.41 15.44
N PRO A 225 9.40 -13.57 16.46
CA PRO A 225 8.00 -13.95 16.27
C PRO A 225 7.24 -13.04 15.30
N ARG A 226 6.26 -13.64 14.62
CA ARG A 226 5.33 -12.96 13.69
C ARG A 226 3.93 -12.99 14.23
N LEU A 227 3.22 -11.88 14.01
CA LEU A 227 1.77 -11.89 14.09
C LEU A 227 1.27 -12.56 12.80
N SER A 228 0.85 -13.81 12.91
CA SER A 228 0.28 -14.57 11.80
C SER A 228 -1.23 -14.38 11.76
N LEU A 229 -1.71 -13.67 10.75
CA LEU A 229 -3.11 -13.60 10.36
C LEU A 229 -3.32 -14.47 9.10
N PRO A 230 -4.56 -14.77 8.67
CA PRO A 230 -4.78 -15.54 7.45
C PRO A 230 -3.97 -15.00 6.25
N ASN A 231 -3.03 -15.82 5.74
CA ASN A 231 -2.12 -15.55 4.60
C ASN A 231 -1.12 -14.40 4.73
N ARG A 232 -1.03 -13.78 5.91
CA ARG A 232 -0.17 -12.61 6.11
C ARG A 232 0.54 -12.71 7.44
N ASP A 233 1.84 -12.54 7.38
CA ASP A 233 2.70 -12.43 8.55
C ASP A 233 3.17 -10.98 8.70
N TYR A 234 3.19 -10.51 9.94
CA TYR A 234 3.55 -9.13 10.26
C TYR A 234 4.62 -9.07 11.35
N VAL A 235 5.50 -8.08 11.24
CA VAL A 235 6.32 -7.61 12.36
C VAL A 235 5.49 -6.65 13.19
N LEU A 236 5.39 -6.91 14.49
CA LEU A 236 4.61 -6.09 15.40
C LEU A 236 5.48 -5.10 16.18
N PHE A 237 4.99 -3.88 16.34
CA PHE A 237 5.64 -2.82 17.12
C PHE A 237 4.66 -2.24 18.14
N ALA A 238 5.08 -2.16 19.39
CA ALA A 238 4.35 -1.43 20.42
C ALA A 238 4.78 0.04 20.38
N MET A 239 3.82 0.94 20.17
CA MET A 239 4.07 2.37 19.97
C MET A 239 2.87 3.25 20.31
N SER A 240 3.11 4.55 20.43
CA SER A 240 2.03 5.54 20.48
C SER A 240 1.46 5.72 19.07
N PRO A 241 0.14 5.53 18.84
CA PRO A 241 -0.49 5.90 17.58
C PRO A 241 -0.21 7.35 17.19
N GLY A 242 -0.06 8.25 18.18
CA GLY A 242 0.29 9.65 17.96
C GLY A 242 1.58 9.92 17.16
N VAL A 243 2.45 8.92 16.93
CA VAL A 243 3.60 9.06 16.01
C VAL A 243 3.13 9.36 14.59
N PHE A 244 2.00 8.80 14.17
CA PHE A 244 1.45 8.98 12.83
C PHE A 244 0.63 10.27 12.68
N MET A 245 0.53 11.13 13.71
CA MET A 245 -0.16 12.43 13.60
C MET A 245 0.63 13.50 12.83
N TYR A 246 1.82 13.15 12.36
CA TYR A 246 2.71 14.03 11.60
C TYR A 246 3.14 13.32 10.32
N PRO A 247 3.13 13.99 9.16
CA PRO A 247 3.47 13.35 7.88
C PRO A 247 4.92 12.87 7.82
N THR A 248 5.78 13.39 8.70
CA THR A 248 7.17 12.96 8.88
C THR A 248 7.31 11.68 9.72
N TRP A 249 6.23 10.95 10.01
CA TRP A 249 6.28 9.71 10.80
C TRP A 249 7.24 8.67 10.21
N GLN A 250 7.47 8.71 8.88
CA GLN A 250 8.44 7.85 8.18
C GLN A 250 9.87 8.01 8.69
N GLU A 251 10.20 9.14 9.32
CA GLU A 251 11.50 9.41 9.96
C GLU A 251 11.56 8.93 11.42
N SER A 252 10.42 8.53 11.98
CA SER A 252 10.26 8.27 13.40
C SER A 252 9.99 6.80 13.71
N VAL A 253 9.86 5.93 12.70
CA VAL A 253 9.58 4.50 12.83
C VAL A 253 10.85 3.64 12.84
N LEU A 254 10.81 2.46 13.49
CA LEU A 254 11.98 1.57 13.58
C LEU A 254 12.34 0.90 12.25
N TRP A 255 11.42 0.88 11.30
CA TRP A 255 11.60 0.34 9.95
C TRP A 255 11.76 1.44 8.90
N GLN A 256 12.27 2.62 9.30
CA GLN A 256 12.60 3.68 8.37
C GLN A 256 13.58 3.17 7.30
N HIS A 257 13.28 3.43 6.03
CA HIS A 257 14.21 3.11 4.95
C HIS A 257 15.50 3.95 5.08
N PRO A 258 16.69 3.33 5.09
CA PRO A 258 17.94 3.98 5.49
C PRO A 258 18.38 5.11 4.54
N ASP A 259 18.07 4.96 3.25
CA ASP A 259 18.57 5.87 2.21
C ASP A 259 17.54 6.93 1.79
N HIS A 260 16.24 6.66 1.96
CA HIS A 260 15.17 7.52 1.45
C HIS A 260 13.84 7.26 2.14
N THR A 261 13.39 8.20 2.97
CA THR A 261 12.18 8.07 3.81
C THR A 261 10.90 7.85 3.04
N ALA A 262 10.80 8.32 1.78
CA ALA A 262 9.61 8.08 0.95
C ALA A 262 9.43 6.59 0.57
N PHE A 263 10.42 5.73 0.78
CA PHE A 263 10.29 4.28 0.61
C PHE A 263 9.95 3.56 1.93
N THR A 264 9.80 4.28 3.04
CA THR A 264 9.37 3.69 4.31
C THR A 264 7.91 3.23 4.20
N HIS A 265 7.71 1.91 4.34
CA HIS A 265 6.38 1.29 4.27
C HIS A 265 5.45 1.74 5.39
N GLY A 266 4.16 1.83 5.07
CA GLY A 266 3.10 2.10 6.03
C GLY A 266 2.80 0.90 6.92
N PRO A 267 2.16 1.12 8.08
CA PRO A 267 1.60 0.02 8.85
C PRO A 267 0.42 -0.58 8.08
N ALA A 268 0.42 -1.90 7.90
CA ALA A 268 -0.72 -2.61 7.35
C ALA A 268 -1.89 -2.66 8.35
N LEU A 269 -1.58 -2.69 9.65
CA LEU A 269 -2.56 -2.53 10.71
C LEU A 269 -2.06 -1.54 11.76
N LEU A 270 -2.96 -0.68 12.27
CA LEU A 270 -2.71 0.23 13.39
C LEU A 270 -3.93 0.25 14.32
N TRP A 271 -3.71 0.09 15.62
CA TRP A 271 -4.78 0.16 16.63
C TRP A 271 -4.26 0.64 18.00
N PRO A 272 -5.10 1.25 18.84
CA PRO A 272 -4.77 1.63 20.20
C PRO A 272 -4.90 0.43 21.16
N GLU A 273 -4.27 0.49 22.33
CA GLU A 273 -4.28 -0.58 23.33
C GLU A 273 -5.70 -0.98 23.79
N ASP A 274 -6.61 -0.01 23.90
CA ASP A 274 -8.02 -0.23 24.22
C ASP A 274 -8.86 -0.78 23.06
N ARG A 275 -8.27 -0.91 21.87
CA ARG A 275 -8.90 -1.47 20.65
C ARG A 275 -10.17 -0.72 20.23
N ALA A 276 -10.26 0.57 20.56
CA ALA A 276 -11.42 1.40 20.21
C ALA A 276 -11.62 1.55 18.69
N TRP A 277 -10.56 1.41 17.91
CA TRP A 277 -10.57 1.46 16.45
C TRP A 277 -9.44 0.62 15.85
N VAL A 278 -9.50 0.37 14.55
CA VAL A 278 -8.43 -0.23 13.75
C VAL A 278 -8.36 0.45 12.40
N ILE A 279 -7.15 0.68 11.90
CA ILE A 279 -6.87 1.13 10.54
C ILE A 279 -6.17 -0.04 9.84
N VAL A 280 -6.65 -0.40 8.65
CA VAL A 280 -6.16 -1.53 7.85
C VAL A 280 -5.88 -1.08 6.42
N SER A 281 -4.61 -1.15 6.02
CA SER A 281 -4.15 -0.95 4.64
C SER A 281 -3.68 -2.32 4.12
N GLU A 282 -4.56 -3.03 3.42
CA GLU A 282 -4.28 -4.37 2.90
C GLU A 282 -3.50 -4.26 1.58
N ILE A 283 -2.51 -5.14 1.39
CA ILE A 283 -1.52 -5.03 0.29
C ILE A 283 -2.10 -5.07 -1.12
N ASP A 284 -3.23 -5.75 -1.31
CA ASP A 284 -3.92 -5.93 -2.58
C ASP A 284 -5.07 -4.90 -2.73
N TRP A 285 -5.19 -3.91 -1.83
CA TRP A 285 -6.24 -2.88 -1.88
C TRP A 285 -5.67 -1.49 -2.14
N ASP A 286 -6.28 -0.79 -3.09
CA ASP A 286 -6.15 0.63 -3.40
C ASP A 286 -6.86 1.56 -2.40
N SER A 287 -7.14 1.05 -1.20
CA SER A 287 -7.89 1.76 -0.18
C SER A 287 -7.56 1.25 1.22
N THR A 288 -7.81 2.11 2.20
CA THR A 288 -7.64 1.82 3.62
C THR A 288 -9.00 1.74 4.29
N VAL A 289 -9.22 0.70 5.09
CA VAL A 289 -10.44 0.55 5.87
C VAL A 289 -10.20 0.94 7.32
N VAL A 290 -11.10 1.75 7.86
CA VAL A 290 -11.12 2.11 9.29
C VAL A 290 -12.37 1.53 9.93
N GLY A 291 -12.20 0.76 11.00
CA GLY A 291 -13.29 0.31 11.88
C GLY A 291 -13.24 1.04 13.21
N GLY A 292 -14.39 1.50 13.71
CA GLY A 292 -14.47 2.22 14.98
C GLY A 292 -15.90 2.55 15.41
N SER A 293 -16.05 3.54 16.31
CA SER A 293 -17.36 4.05 16.71
C SER A 293 -18.04 4.84 15.58
N GLU A 294 -19.36 5.01 15.66
CA GLU A 294 -20.13 5.85 14.73
C GLU A 294 -19.59 7.29 14.67
N GLU A 295 -19.18 7.85 15.81
CA GLU A 295 -18.65 9.20 15.88
C GLU A 295 -17.31 9.32 15.16
N LEU A 296 -16.42 8.33 15.32
CA LEU A 296 -15.14 8.31 14.60
C LEU A 296 -15.38 8.21 13.09
N ILE A 297 -16.21 7.26 12.66
CA ILE A 297 -16.50 7.08 11.24
C ILE A 297 -17.18 8.32 10.66
N SER A 298 -18.14 8.90 11.35
CA SER A 298 -18.75 10.17 10.94
C SER A 298 -17.72 11.30 10.84
N ALA A 299 -16.74 11.39 11.75
CA ALA A 299 -15.70 12.42 11.68
C ALA A 299 -14.82 12.24 10.44
N LEU A 300 -14.41 11.01 10.13
CA LEU A 300 -13.61 10.71 8.93
C LEU A 300 -14.35 11.01 7.63
N LEU A 301 -15.65 10.73 7.57
CA LEU A 301 -16.49 11.03 6.39
C LEU A 301 -16.71 12.53 6.15
N ASN A 302 -16.47 13.38 7.16
CA ASN A 302 -16.58 14.84 7.06
C ASN A 302 -15.22 15.54 6.97
N ASP A 303 -14.11 14.80 6.85
CA ASP A 303 -12.78 15.37 6.65
C ASP A 303 -12.51 15.57 5.16
N ASP A 304 -12.58 16.81 4.68
CA ASP A 304 -12.38 17.18 3.27
C ASP A 304 -10.98 16.81 2.72
N ARG A 305 -10.03 16.43 3.57
CA ARG A 305 -8.72 15.90 3.13
C ARG A 305 -8.81 14.46 2.64
N LEU A 306 -9.86 13.74 3.01
CA LEU A 306 -10.04 12.31 2.77
C LEU A 306 -11.17 12.07 1.75
N GLU A 307 -10.92 11.22 0.77
CA GLU A 307 -11.99 10.65 -0.06
C GLU A 307 -12.52 9.41 0.67
N ALA A 308 -13.42 9.64 1.62
CA ALA A 308 -13.94 8.61 2.52
C ALA A 308 -15.42 8.30 2.26
N TRP A 309 -15.77 7.02 2.24
CA TRP A 309 -17.14 6.54 2.11
C TRP A 309 -17.49 5.55 3.21
N ARG A 310 -18.76 5.59 3.65
CA ARG A 310 -19.25 4.61 4.62
C ARG A 310 -19.27 3.24 3.97
N LEU A 311 -18.66 2.26 4.64
CA LEU A 311 -18.55 0.90 4.15
C LEU A 311 -19.46 -0.02 4.98
N PRO A 312 -20.44 -0.72 4.36
CA PRO A 312 -21.18 -1.78 5.04
C PRO A 312 -20.23 -2.87 5.57
N ALA A 313 -20.53 -3.44 6.74
CA ALA A 313 -19.65 -4.42 7.40
C ALA A 313 -19.33 -5.63 6.49
N GLU A 314 -20.33 -6.18 5.80
CA GLU A 314 -20.15 -7.36 4.95
C GLU A 314 -19.77 -7.03 3.51
N SER A 315 -19.19 -5.87 3.25
CA SER A 315 -18.82 -5.46 1.89
C SER A 315 -17.69 -6.30 1.31
N LEU A 316 -17.86 -6.67 0.04
CA LEU A 316 -16.79 -7.23 -0.78
C LEU A 316 -15.96 -6.09 -1.36
N LEU A 317 -14.65 -6.27 -1.39
CA LEU A 317 -13.70 -5.36 -2.03
C LEU A 317 -12.91 -6.10 -3.13
N THR A 318 -13.48 -7.18 -3.66
CA THR A 318 -12.95 -7.88 -4.83
C THR A 318 -13.20 -7.08 -6.09
N ALA A 319 -12.50 -7.42 -7.18
CA ALA A 319 -12.64 -6.73 -8.45
C ALA A 319 -14.10 -6.73 -8.96
N ASP A 320 -14.86 -7.79 -8.73
CA ASP A 320 -16.25 -7.92 -9.14
C ASP A 320 -17.27 -7.28 -8.18
N ALA A 321 -16.82 -6.51 -7.17
CA ALA A 321 -17.70 -5.89 -6.18
C ALA A 321 -18.41 -4.61 -6.69
N ASP A 322 -17.97 -4.03 -7.80
CA ASP A 322 -18.57 -2.82 -8.39
C ASP A 322 -19.76 -3.15 -9.30
N GLU A 323 -20.92 -3.42 -8.68
CA GLU A 323 -22.16 -3.71 -9.42
C GLU A 323 -22.77 -2.48 -10.13
N ILE A 324 -22.22 -1.28 -9.93
CA ILE A 324 -22.76 -0.03 -10.50
C ILE A 324 -22.08 0.30 -11.83
N ASN A 325 -20.77 0.14 -11.91
CA ASN A 325 -19.97 0.50 -13.07
C ASN A 325 -19.71 -0.69 -14.03
N GLY A 326 -19.87 -1.94 -13.57
CA GLY A 326 -19.85 -3.12 -14.45
C GLY A 326 -19.12 -4.32 -13.88
#